data_AF-A0A5A7N6Y8-F1
#
_entry.id   AF-A0A5A7N6Y8-F1
#
_cell.length_a   1.000
_cell.length_b   1.000
_cell.length_c   1.000
_cell.angle_alpha   90.00
_cell.angle_beta   90.00
_cell.angle_gamma   90.00
#
_symmetry.space_group_name_H-M   'P 1'
#
loop_
_entity.id
_entity.type
_entity.pdbx_description
1 polymer ?
#
loop_
_entity_poly.entity_id
_entity_poly.type
_entity_poly.pdbx_seq_one_letter_code
_entity_poly.pdbx_strand_id
1 'polypeptide(L)'
;MGLPQANVPYDRLQDPEAIRFWPLTLGRDGCRTPMVWNAKDPFCDFSTTEPWLPIDPAHRPLAVDQQESDASSVLNCTKNLINIRNQHPALKHGEMTFLETPAPLLAFIRSHQSEQILCLFNLGNKPAQIHKDVLSLSDKIVIPLLCHQQTDMSQNVLELPPASWIFCRTDSARLAKPGAEADVSHRDF
;
A
#
# COMPACT_ATOMS: atom_id res chain seq x y z
N MET A 1 -10.06 1.70 -5.20
CA MET A 1 -10.56 2.81 -6.02
C MET A 1 -9.55 3.93 -6.19
N GLY A 2 -8.87 4.39 -5.13
CA GLY A 2 -7.87 5.46 -5.27
C GLY A 2 -8.49 6.81 -5.64
N LEU A 3 -9.67 7.11 -5.09
CA LEU A 3 -10.37 8.36 -5.36
C LEU A 3 -9.59 9.53 -4.76
N PRO A 4 -9.38 10.63 -5.51
CA PRO A 4 -8.76 11.83 -4.98
C PRO A 4 -9.70 12.56 -4.00
N GLN A 5 -9.15 13.46 -3.21
CA GLN A 5 -9.95 14.41 -2.42
C GLN A 5 -10.91 15.18 -3.35
N ALA A 6 -12.20 15.14 -3.07
CA ALA A 6 -13.17 15.90 -3.86
C ALA A 6 -13.13 17.39 -3.55
N ASN A 7 -13.43 18.20 -4.55
CA ASN A 7 -13.65 19.63 -4.40
C ASN A 7 -15.14 19.92 -4.14
N VAL A 8 -15.48 20.31 -2.91
CA VAL A 8 -16.85 20.68 -2.52
C VAL A 8 -16.96 22.21 -2.50
N PRO A 9 -17.83 22.82 -3.31
CA PRO A 9 -17.98 24.28 -3.33
C PRO A 9 -18.65 24.79 -2.05
N TYR A 10 -18.39 26.05 -1.72
CA TYR A 10 -18.80 26.67 -0.45
C TYR A 10 -20.30 26.54 -0.14
N ASP A 11 -21.15 26.75 -1.13
CA ASP A 11 -22.61 26.66 -1.04
C ASP A 11 -23.13 25.23 -0.81
N ARG A 12 -22.26 24.24 -0.93
CA ARG A 12 -22.54 22.82 -0.73
C ARG A 12 -21.85 22.24 0.50
N LEU A 13 -21.10 23.04 1.26
CA LEU A 13 -20.50 22.58 2.51
C LEU A 13 -21.58 22.19 3.50
N GLN A 14 -21.35 21.06 4.17
CA GLN A 14 -22.19 20.51 5.22
C GLN A 14 -21.43 20.45 6.55
N ASP A 15 -20.10 20.36 6.50
CA ASP A 15 -19.24 20.33 7.67
C ASP A 15 -19.22 21.69 8.40
N PRO A 16 -19.72 21.77 9.66
CA PRO A 16 -19.74 23.01 10.42
C PRO A 16 -18.35 23.63 10.62
N GLU A 17 -17.30 22.79 10.68
CA GLU A 17 -15.93 23.25 10.80
C GLU A 17 -15.47 23.96 9.52
N ALA A 18 -15.77 23.37 8.36
CA ALA A 18 -15.45 23.95 7.05
C ALA A 18 -16.15 25.29 6.85
N ILE A 19 -17.43 25.37 7.23
CA ILE A 19 -18.23 26.59 7.13
C ILE A 19 -17.66 27.69 8.04
N ARG A 20 -17.29 27.34 9.28
CA ARG A 20 -16.79 28.31 10.27
C ARG A 20 -15.43 28.90 9.90
N PHE A 21 -14.56 28.11 9.27
CA PHE A 21 -13.17 28.48 9.00
C PHE A 21 -12.88 28.69 7.50
N TRP A 22 -13.89 28.77 6.65
CA TRP A 22 -13.71 29.01 5.23
C TRP A 22 -12.98 30.35 4.96
N PRO A 23 -12.02 30.41 4.01
CA PRO A 23 -11.50 29.35 3.13
C PRO A 23 -10.22 28.68 3.66
N LEU A 24 -9.91 28.80 4.95
CA LEU A 24 -8.62 28.41 5.54
C LEU A 24 -8.43 26.88 5.68
N THR A 25 -9.52 26.11 5.58
CA THR A 25 -9.52 24.65 5.66
C THR A 25 -10.38 24.07 4.56
N LEU A 26 -9.96 22.91 4.02
CA LEU A 26 -10.76 22.11 3.10
C LEU A 26 -11.92 21.38 3.82
N GLY A 27 -11.90 21.34 5.16
CA GLY A 27 -12.86 20.58 5.94
C GLY A 27 -12.81 19.08 5.65
N ARG A 28 -13.89 18.37 5.99
CA ARG A 28 -13.99 16.91 5.82
C ARG A 28 -14.95 16.48 4.71
N ASP A 29 -15.72 17.40 4.13
CA ASP A 29 -16.73 17.06 3.12
C ASP A 29 -16.13 16.43 1.87
N GLY A 30 -14.93 16.85 1.46
CA GLY A 30 -14.26 16.31 0.27
C GLY A 30 -13.89 14.81 0.35
N CYS A 31 -13.87 14.20 1.54
CA CYS A 31 -13.70 12.74 1.68
C CYS A 31 -15.01 12.01 2.02
N ARG A 32 -16.13 12.74 2.05
CA ARG A 32 -17.47 12.23 2.36
C ARG A 32 -18.42 12.30 1.18
N THR A 33 -17.93 12.72 0.01
CA THR A 33 -18.73 12.72 -1.21
C THR A 33 -19.23 11.32 -1.52
N PRO A 34 -20.39 11.20 -2.18
CA PRO A 34 -20.98 9.91 -2.50
C PRO A 34 -20.03 8.99 -3.28
N MET A 35 -20.17 7.68 -3.07
CA MET A 35 -19.47 6.67 -3.86
C MET A 35 -19.93 6.69 -5.31
N VAL A 36 -19.00 6.38 -6.23
CA VAL A 36 -19.24 6.32 -7.67
C VAL A 36 -19.36 4.86 -8.14
N TRP A 37 -20.58 4.33 -8.24
CA TRP A 37 -20.81 2.94 -8.62
C TRP A 37 -20.77 2.75 -10.14
N ASN A 38 -21.50 3.59 -10.88
CA ASN A 38 -21.56 3.57 -12.34
C ASN A 38 -21.19 4.95 -12.91
N ALA A 39 -20.22 5.01 -13.83
CA ALA A 39 -19.74 6.29 -14.37
C ALA A 39 -20.80 7.09 -15.15
N LYS A 40 -21.73 6.39 -15.81
CA LYS A 40 -22.68 6.96 -16.78
C LYS A 40 -24.04 7.30 -16.17
N ASP A 41 -24.40 6.65 -15.07
CA ASP A 41 -25.72 6.83 -14.48
C ASP A 41 -25.84 8.19 -13.73
N PRO A 42 -27.06 8.74 -13.62
CA PRO A 42 -27.33 9.87 -12.75
C PRO A 42 -26.82 9.61 -11.34
N PHE A 43 -26.19 10.61 -10.74
CA PHE A 43 -25.56 10.51 -9.41
C PHE A 43 -24.66 9.27 -9.23
N CYS A 44 -24.08 8.78 -10.33
CA CYS A 44 -23.23 7.60 -10.39
C CYS A 44 -23.83 6.35 -9.74
N ASP A 45 -25.14 6.17 -9.88
CA ASP A 45 -25.92 5.08 -9.28
C ASP A 45 -25.85 5.02 -7.73
N PHE A 46 -25.43 6.11 -7.09
CA PHE A 46 -25.47 6.22 -5.63
C PHE A 46 -26.89 6.44 -5.08
N SER A 47 -27.69 7.20 -5.83
CA SER A 47 -29.02 7.66 -5.43
C SER A 47 -29.86 7.94 -6.67
N THR A 48 -31.18 7.85 -6.54
CA THR A 48 -32.15 8.27 -7.56
C THR A 48 -32.45 9.77 -7.50
N THR A 49 -32.00 10.45 -6.44
CA THR A 49 -32.18 11.89 -6.20
C THR A 49 -30.85 12.55 -5.87
N GLU A 50 -30.82 13.89 -5.89
CA GLU A 50 -29.59 14.63 -5.62
C GLU A 50 -29.02 14.30 -4.24
N PRO A 51 -27.75 13.85 -4.15
CA PRO A 51 -27.13 13.50 -2.88
C PRO A 51 -26.82 14.73 -2.03
N TRP A 52 -26.69 14.48 -0.73
CA TRP A 52 -26.38 15.48 0.29
C TRP A 52 -25.05 16.24 0.06
N LEU A 53 -24.10 15.62 -0.65
CA LEU A 53 -22.88 16.24 -1.16
C LEU A 53 -22.71 15.97 -2.66
N PRO A 54 -22.12 16.91 -3.42
CA PRO A 54 -21.89 16.72 -4.85
C PRO A 54 -20.86 15.60 -5.09
N ILE A 55 -20.99 14.94 -6.25
CA ILE A 55 -19.99 14.00 -6.74
C ILE A 55 -18.97 14.78 -7.54
N ASP A 56 -17.69 14.63 -7.21
CA ASP A 56 -16.62 15.26 -7.96
C ASP A 56 -16.54 14.65 -9.38
N PRO A 57 -16.54 15.47 -10.45
CA PRO A 57 -16.33 14.98 -11.81
C PRO A 57 -15.08 14.11 -11.98
N ALA A 58 -14.02 14.37 -11.20
CA ALA A 58 -12.78 13.58 -11.20
C ALA A 58 -12.97 12.14 -10.69
N HIS A 59 -14.06 11.85 -9.97
CA HIS A 59 -14.35 10.50 -9.48
C HIS A 59 -15.02 9.63 -10.54
N ARG A 60 -15.76 10.21 -11.50
CA ARG A 60 -16.51 9.43 -12.51
C ARG A 60 -15.64 8.48 -13.34
N PRO A 61 -14.46 8.88 -13.86
CA PRO A 61 -13.58 7.96 -14.59
C PRO A 61 -13.03 6.83 -13.71
N LEU A 62 -13.10 6.98 -12.39
CA LEU A 62 -12.65 6.03 -11.39
C LEU A 62 -13.81 5.23 -10.78
N ALA A 63 -15.01 5.25 -11.38
CA ALA A 63 -16.16 4.52 -10.87
C ALA A 63 -15.92 2.99 -10.81
N VAL A 64 -16.72 2.30 -9.98
CA VAL A 64 -16.58 0.86 -9.74
C VAL A 64 -16.72 0.06 -11.02
N ASP A 65 -17.76 0.33 -11.82
CA ASP A 65 -17.99 -0.32 -13.13
C ASP A 65 -16.77 -0.20 -14.08
N GLN A 66 -16.11 0.96 -14.09
CA GLN A 66 -14.91 1.18 -14.88
C GLN A 66 -13.74 0.33 -14.36
N GLN A 67 -13.49 0.36 -13.04
CA GLN A 67 -12.36 -0.36 -12.44
C GLN A 67 -12.55 -1.88 -12.41
N GLU A 68 -13.78 -2.39 -12.34
CA GLU A 68 -14.02 -3.84 -12.36
C GLU A 68 -13.61 -4.47 -13.68
N SER A 69 -13.84 -3.77 -14.80
CA SER A 69 -13.46 -4.24 -16.13
C SER A 69 -11.95 -4.16 -16.42
N ASP A 70 -11.23 -3.28 -15.73
CA ASP A 70 -9.79 -3.07 -15.90
C ASP A 70 -8.98 -3.91 -14.91
N ALA A 71 -8.29 -4.94 -15.40
CA ALA A 71 -7.45 -5.82 -14.58
C ALA A 71 -6.28 -5.09 -13.90
N SER A 72 -5.84 -3.94 -14.44
CA SER A 72 -4.77 -3.11 -13.88
C SER A 72 -5.27 -2.06 -12.89
N SER A 73 -6.59 -1.99 -12.64
CA SER A 73 -7.18 -0.99 -11.77
C SER A 73 -6.75 -1.13 -10.31
N VAL A 74 -6.83 -0.01 -9.56
CA VAL A 74 -6.58 -0.01 -8.12
C VAL A 74 -7.53 -0.97 -7.39
N LEU A 75 -8.79 -1.07 -7.82
CA LEU A 75 -9.75 -2.02 -7.27
C LEU A 75 -9.26 -3.47 -7.38
N ASN A 76 -8.91 -3.91 -8.58
CA ASN A 76 -8.49 -5.28 -8.84
C ASN A 76 -7.12 -5.58 -8.20
N CYS A 77 -6.19 -4.62 -8.24
CA CYS A 77 -4.94 -4.68 -7.47
C CYS A 77 -5.20 -4.88 -5.96
N THR A 78 -6.12 -4.12 -5.37
CA THR A 78 -6.50 -4.24 -3.95
C THR A 78 -7.15 -5.59 -3.65
N LYS A 79 -8.08 -6.07 -4.50
CA LYS A 79 -8.70 -7.39 -4.37
C LYS A 79 -7.63 -8.49 -4.35
N ASN A 80 -6.65 -8.42 -5.25
CA ASN A 80 -5.52 -9.37 -5.32
C ASN A 80 -4.64 -9.32 -4.06
N LEU A 81 -4.29 -8.12 -3.58
CA LEU A 81 -3.52 -7.95 -2.35
C LEU A 81 -4.25 -8.52 -1.12
N ILE A 82 -5.55 -8.27 -0.99
CA ILE A 82 -6.37 -8.84 0.09
C ILE A 82 -6.43 -10.37 -0.02
N ASN A 83 -6.56 -10.93 -1.23
CA ASN A 83 -6.57 -12.37 -1.44
C ASN A 83 -5.24 -13.02 -1.01
N ILE A 84 -4.10 -12.44 -1.39
CA ILE A 84 -2.78 -12.92 -0.96
C ILE A 84 -2.59 -12.79 0.54
N ARG A 85 -2.95 -11.63 1.13
CA ARG A 85 -2.99 -11.49 2.58
C ARG A 85 -3.84 -12.59 3.21
N ASN A 86 -4.93 -12.99 2.56
CA ASN A 86 -5.82 -14.03 3.03
C ASN A 86 -5.23 -15.44 3.03
N GLN A 87 -4.38 -15.74 2.06
CA GLN A 87 -3.75 -17.04 1.87
C GLN A 87 -2.51 -17.27 2.75
N HIS A 88 -1.87 -16.19 3.22
CA HIS A 88 -0.61 -16.26 3.97
C HIS A 88 -0.76 -15.81 5.43
N PRO A 89 -0.80 -16.74 6.41
CA PRO A 89 -0.85 -16.41 7.83
C PRO A 89 0.25 -15.44 8.29
N ALA A 90 1.45 -15.50 7.70
CA ALA A 90 2.52 -14.54 8.01
C ALA A 90 2.11 -13.09 7.73
N LEU A 91 1.38 -12.82 6.65
CA LEU A 91 0.89 -11.47 6.34
C LEU A 91 -0.25 -11.01 7.26
N LYS A 92 -1.03 -11.94 7.84
CA LYS A 92 -2.13 -11.61 8.76
C LYS A 92 -1.68 -11.42 10.20
N HIS A 93 -0.93 -12.38 10.72
CA HIS A 93 -0.67 -12.57 12.14
C HIS A 93 0.81 -12.68 12.47
N GLY A 94 1.67 -12.75 11.45
CA GLY A 94 3.11 -12.94 11.66
C GLY A 94 3.78 -11.75 12.33
N GLU A 95 4.86 -12.05 13.04
CA GLU A 95 5.80 -11.05 13.56
C GLU A 95 6.37 -10.22 12.40
N MET A 96 6.83 -9.01 12.70
CA MET A 96 7.36 -8.08 11.72
C MET A 96 8.76 -7.63 12.11
N THR A 97 9.72 -7.83 11.22
CA THR A 97 11.11 -7.42 11.39
C THR A 97 11.50 -6.47 10.27
N PHE A 98 11.82 -5.21 10.60
CA PHE A 98 12.28 -4.24 9.60
C PHE A 98 13.70 -4.57 9.12
N LEU A 99 13.95 -4.31 7.84
CA LEU A 99 15.27 -4.37 7.24
C LEU A 99 15.77 -2.94 7.01
N GLU A 100 17.03 -2.70 7.30
CA GLU A 100 17.66 -1.41 7.04
C GLU A 100 17.78 -1.19 5.53
N THR A 101 17.06 -0.21 5.01
CA THR A 101 17.03 0.12 3.59
C THR A 101 17.14 1.63 3.41
N PRO A 102 17.81 2.10 2.35
CA PRO A 102 17.90 3.53 2.08
C PRO A 102 16.54 4.07 1.63
N ALA A 103 16.19 5.29 2.04
CA ALA A 103 15.02 5.96 1.50
C ALA A 103 15.14 6.08 -0.05
N PRO A 104 14.06 5.92 -0.81
CA PRO A 104 12.66 5.80 -0.39
C PRO A 104 12.16 4.35 -0.25
N LEU A 105 13.08 3.39 -0.11
CA LEU A 105 12.71 1.98 0.05
C LEU A 105 12.27 1.70 1.48
N LEU A 106 11.29 0.81 1.60
CA LEU A 106 10.85 0.22 2.86
C LEU A 106 10.84 -1.29 2.68
N ALA A 107 11.56 -2.00 3.54
CA ALA A 107 11.56 -3.45 3.56
C ALA A 107 11.36 -4.01 4.96
N PHE A 108 10.60 -5.09 5.05
CA PHE A 108 10.42 -5.85 6.27
C PHE A 108 10.04 -7.30 5.96
N ILE A 109 10.30 -8.18 6.92
CA ILE A 109 9.92 -9.59 6.83
C ILE A 109 8.76 -9.84 7.77
N ARG A 110 7.75 -10.56 7.26
CA ARG A 110 6.64 -11.09 8.04
C ARG A 110 6.86 -12.58 8.26
N SER A 111 6.83 -13.02 9.52
CA SER A 111 7.17 -14.40 9.89
C SER A 111 6.07 -15.03 10.74
N HIS A 112 5.61 -16.22 10.37
CA HIS A 112 4.68 -17.01 11.17
C HIS A 112 4.96 -18.50 10.98
N GLN A 113 5.32 -19.20 12.06
CA GLN A 113 5.73 -20.60 12.01
C GLN A 113 6.88 -20.81 11.01
N SER A 114 6.68 -21.64 9.98
CA SER A 114 7.66 -21.91 8.91
C SER A 114 7.54 -20.97 7.72
N GLU A 115 6.60 -20.03 7.72
CA GLU A 115 6.41 -19.08 6.62
C GLU A 115 7.12 -17.76 6.92
N GLN A 116 7.96 -17.33 5.97
CA GLN A 116 8.57 -16.00 5.96
C GLN A 116 8.31 -15.32 4.62
N ILE A 117 7.86 -14.06 4.69
CA ILE A 117 7.54 -13.25 3.52
C ILE A 117 8.26 -11.92 3.62
N LEU A 118 9.17 -11.68 2.69
CA LEU A 118 9.72 -10.36 2.44
C LEU A 118 8.65 -9.47 1.79
N CYS A 119 8.49 -8.29 2.36
CA CYS A 119 7.68 -7.21 1.82
C CYS A 119 8.61 -6.04 1.51
N LEU A 120 8.75 -5.68 0.24
CA LEU A 120 9.62 -4.60 -0.24
C LEU A 120 8.79 -3.59 -1.02
N PHE A 121 8.94 -2.31 -0.69
CA PHE A 121 8.18 -1.20 -1.26
C PHE A 121 9.12 -0.08 -1.71
N ASN A 122 8.89 0.46 -2.90
CA ASN A 122 9.40 1.76 -3.31
C ASN A 122 8.30 2.81 -3.09
N LEU A 123 8.44 3.63 -2.05
CA LEU A 123 7.48 4.68 -1.73
C LEU A 123 7.79 6.00 -2.46
N GLY A 124 8.85 6.02 -3.27
CA GLY A 124 9.28 7.18 -4.04
C GLY A 124 8.55 7.32 -5.37
N ASN A 125 8.73 8.49 -5.97
CA ASN A 125 8.27 8.82 -7.32
C ASN A 125 9.34 8.60 -8.40
N LYS A 126 10.46 7.97 -8.05
CA LYS A 126 11.57 7.62 -8.95
C LYS A 126 11.90 6.12 -8.81
N PRO A 127 12.46 5.49 -9.86
CA PRO A 127 13.01 4.15 -9.75
C PRO A 127 14.07 4.09 -8.63
N ALA A 128 14.12 2.96 -7.95
CA ALA A 128 15.09 2.68 -6.90
C ALA A 128 15.69 1.28 -7.11
N GLN A 129 16.91 1.08 -6.62
CA GLN A 129 17.62 -0.18 -6.76
C GLN A 129 18.09 -0.66 -5.38
N ILE A 130 18.09 -1.97 -5.17
CA ILE A 130 18.58 -2.58 -3.94
C ILE A 130 19.25 -3.93 -4.20
N HIS A 131 20.37 -4.17 -3.52
CA HIS A 131 21.05 -5.47 -3.56
C HIS A 131 20.33 -6.49 -2.68
N LYS A 132 20.21 -7.74 -3.16
CA LYS A 132 19.64 -8.85 -2.39
C LYS A 132 20.39 -9.16 -1.10
N ASP A 133 21.70 -8.90 -1.07
CA ASP A 133 22.55 -9.08 0.12
C ASP A 133 22.05 -8.25 1.31
N VAL A 134 21.58 -7.02 1.06
CA VAL A 134 20.99 -6.14 2.08
C VAL A 134 19.69 -6.71 2.64
N LEU A 135 18.96 -7.44 1.80
CA LEU A 135 17.69 -8.07 2.16
C LEU A 135 17.88 -9.42 2.88
N SER A 136 19.14 -9.85 3.09
CA SER A 136 19.49 -11.21 3.56
C SER A 136 18.85 -12.31 2.72
N LEU A 137 18.52 -12.01 1.46
CA LEU A 137 18.02 -12.99 0.51
C LEU A 137 19.21 -13.75 -0.04
N SER A 138 19.48 -14.94 0.49
CA SER A 138 20.42 -15.86 -0.19
C SER A 138 19.86 -16.24 -1.58
N ASP A 139 20.71 -16.69 -2.51
CA ASP A 139 20.32 -17.23 -3.82
C ASP A 139 19.31 -18.40 -3.77
N LYS A 140 18.94 -18.84 -2.57
CA LYS A 140 17.99 -19.91 -2.32
C LYS A 140 16.55 -19.39 -2.36
N ILE A 141 15.95 -19.58 -3.52
CA ILE A 141 14.51 -19.67 -3.79
C ILE A 141 13.70 -18.48 -3.25
N VAL A 142 13.69 -17.41 -4.03
CA VAL A 142 12.75 -16.30 -3.88
C VAL A 142 11.57 -16.55 -4.80
N ILE A 143 10.42 -16.94 -4.24
CA ILE A 143 9.20 -17.14 -5.05
C ILE A 143 8.37 -15.86 -4.98
N PRO A 144 8.21 -15.12 -6.09
CA PRO A 144 7.35 -13.94 -6.10
C PRO A 144 5.91 -14.39 -5.86
N LEU A 145 5.32 -13.89 -4.78
CA LEU A 145 3.89 -14.07 -4.49
C LEU A 145 3.07 -13.09 -5.31
N LEU A 146 3.56 -11.84 -5.41
CA LEU A 146 2.97 -10.79 -6.20
C LEU A 146 4.00 -9.68 -6.40
N CYS A 147 4.05 -9.14 -7.62
CA CYS A 147 4.80 -7.94 -7.96
C CYS A 147 3.84 -6.95 -8.61
N HIS A 148 3.97 -5.66 -8.27
CA HIS A 148 3.18 -4.61 -8.91
C HIS A 148 3.47 -4.54 -10.43
N GLN A 149 4.72 -4.80 -10.81
CA GLN A 149 5.21 -4.89 -12.17
C GLN A 149 6.22 -6.05 -12.28
N GLN A 150 6.43 -6.59 -13.49
CA GLN A 150 7.43 -7.63 -13.70
C GLN A 150 8.80 -7.13 -13.27
N THR A 151 9.36 -7.77 -12.24
CA THR A 151 10.73 -7.53 -11.77
C THR A 151 11.51 -8.81 -11.98
N ASP A 152 12.69 -8.71 -12.61
CA ASP A 152 13.56 -9.86 -12.81
C ASP A 152 14.22 -10.24 -11.47
N MET A 153 13.66 -11.26 -10.81
CA MET A 153 14.16 -11.78 -9.55
C MET A 153 15.42 -12.64 -9.71
N SER A 154 15.97 -12.83 -10.91
CA SER A 154 17.24 -13.55 -11.12
C SER A 154 18.46 -12.67 -10.87
N GLN A 155 18.34 -11.35 -11.01
CA GLN A 155 19.43 -10.39 -10.83
C GLN A 155 19.82 -10.25 -9.35
N ASN A 156 21.09 -9.93 -9.06
CA ASN A 156 21.53 -9.64 -7.68
C ASN A 156 21.06 -8.24 -7.20
N VAL A 157 20.82 -7.34 -8.16
CA VAL A 157 20.23 -6.02 -7.93
C VAL A 157 18.78 -6.07 -8.37
N LEU A 158 17.87 -5.79 -7.46
CA LEU A 158 16.46 -5.62 -7.76
C LEU A 158 16.19 -4.17 -8.13
N GLU A 159 15.55 -3.95 -9.28
CA GLU A 159 15.06 -2.65 -9.70
C GLU A 159 13.57 -2.52 -9.39
N LEU A 160 13.21 -1.47 -8.67
CA LEU A 160 11.84 -1.17 -8.28
C LEU A 160 11.40 0.13 -8.94
N PRO A 161 10.42 0.08 -9.87
CA PRO A 161 9.77 1.26 -10.42
C PRO A 161 9.15 2.15 -9.34
N PRO A 162 8.82 3.42 -9.65
CA PRO A 162 8.11 4.30 -8.71
C PRO A 162 6.82 3.66 -8.18
N ALA A 163 6.49 3.90 -6.90
CA ALA A 163 5.28 3.39 -6.25
C ALA A 163 5.03 1.87 -6.42
N SER A 164 6.11 1.08 -6.52
CA SER A 164 6.04 -0.36 -6.74
C SER A 164 6.32 -1.15 -5.48
N TRP A 165 6.00 -2.44 -5.51
CA TRP A 165 6.21 -3.35 -4.40
C TRP A 165 6.38 -4.78 -4.88
N ILE A 166 7.02 -5.58 -4.03
CA ILE A 166 7.34 -6.98 -4.25
C ILE A 166 7.06 -7.75 -2.95
N PHE A 167 6.30 -8.84 -3.06
CA PHE A 167 6.15 -9.84 -2.01
C PHE A 167 6.85 -11.13 -2.43
N CYS A 168 7.75 -11.63 -1.60
CA CYS A 168 8.44 -12.88 -1.88
C CYS A 168 8.48 -13.79 -0.67
N ARG A 169 8.26 -15.08 -0.89
CA ARG A 169 8.55 -16.08 0.14
C ARG A 169 10.05 -16.31 0.22
N THR A 170 10.58 -16.34 1.44
CA THR A 170 11.99 -16.61 1.73
C THR A 170 12.10 -17.93 2.48
N ASP A 171 13.20 -18.67 2.30
CA ASP A 171 13.45 -19.87 3.09
C ASP A 171 13.86 -19.49 4.52
N SER A 172 13.48 -20.33 5.50
CA SER A 172 13.55 -20.05 6.94
C SER A 172 14.98 -20.03 7.51
N ALA A 173 16.01 -20.07 6.67
CA ALA A 173 17.40 -20.18 7.09
C ALA A 173 17.93 -18.83 7.61
N ARG A 174 17.64 -18.56 8.89
CA ARG A 174 18.26 -17.55 9.78
C ARG A 174 18.47 -16.17 9.13
N LEU A 175 17.53 -15.26 9.39
CA LEU A 175 17.92 -13.86 9.57
C LEU A 175 18.91 -13.82 10.74
N ALA A 176 20.18 -13.53 10.45
CA ALA A 176 21.14 -13.24 11.50
C ALA A 176 20.63 -12.00 12.25
N LYS A 177 20.36 -12.15 13.56
CA LYS A 177 20.13 -10.99 14.42
C LYS A 177 21.38 -10.10 14.33
N PRO A 178 21.26 -8.81 13.97
CA PRO A 178 22.37 -7.88 14.17
C PRO A 178 22.70 -7.83 15.67
N GLY A 179 23.99 -7.91 15.98
CA GLY A 179 24.54 -8.28 17.28
C GLY A 179 24.01 -7.45 18.47
N ALA A 180 23.46 -8.15 19.44
CA ALA A 180 23.41 -7.68 20.82
C ALA A 180 24.53 -8.40 21.58
N GLU A 181 25.74 -7.83 21.56
CA GLU A 181 26.81 -8.22 22.47
C GLU A 181 27.63 -6.97 22.86
N ALA A 182 27.33 -6.45 24.03
CA ALA A 182 28.29 -5.85 24.96
C ALA A 182 27.68 -5.95 26.36
N ASP A 183 27.67 -7.18 26.88
CA ASP A 183 27.70 -7.42 28.32
C ASP A 183 29.05 -6.90 28.85
N VAL A 184 29.00 -5.86 29.67
CA VAL A 184 30.09 -5.54 30.60
C VAL A 184 29.48 -5.39 31.97
N SER A 185 29.27 -6.54 32.61
CA SER A 185 29.67 -6.84 33.98
C SER A 185 29.58 -5.69 35.00
N HIS A 186 28.67 -5.88 35.95
CA HIS A 186 28.80 -5.51 37.35
C HIS A 186 30.26 -5.32 37.80
N ARG A 187 30.58 -4.12 38.28
CA ARG A 187 31.59 -3.94 39.32
C ARG A 187 30.93 -3.26 40.51
N ASP A 188 30.81 -4.04 41.57
CA ASP A 188 30.61 -3.56 42.92
C ASP A 188 31.74 -2.59 43.28
N PHE A 189 31.37 -1.40 43.77
CA PHE A 189 31.91 -0.75 44.96
C PHE A 189 30.92 0.34 45.42
#